data_AF-A0A9X1RIZ5-F1
#
_entry.id   AF-A0A9X1RIZ5-F1
#
_cell.length_a   1.000
_cell.length_b   1.000
_cell.length_c   1.000
_cell.angle_alpha   90.00
_cell.angle_beta   90.00
_cell.angle_gamma   90.00
#
_symmetry.space_group_name_H-M   'P 1'
#
loop_
_entity.id
_entity.type
_entity.pdbx_description
1 polymer ?
#
loop_
_entity_poly.entity_id
_entity_poly.type
_entity_poly.pdbx_seq_one_letter_code
_entity_poly.pdbx_strand_id
1 'polypeptide(L)'
;MPLKILRRSLPNWGWGYGPPGEGPFPAIVLLHGSEGSRSGMIYRTAAVLAAHGFPAMAFPYSNGKNSGDIIEVPLDSTAEALSSLRAWSIVGTKVGLYGSSRGAEHALLLASLMSRDDVAGLPDAIAVHTPPDVICGAFNSRMWRDAGDPGWRPWDPADRAWNWRGSSNELLPTTPIEIERFNGPIFLSHGTKDATWSVEMTYRLRDRLKRHGRAPEVHLYEGEGHSVNSDIENQHNEQLIDFFGRHLS
;
A
#
# COMPACT_ATOMS: atom_id res chain seq x y z
N MET A 1 -6.76 -29.96 -16.14
CA MET A 1 -5.53 -29.27 -15.70
C MET A 1 -5.78 -28.60 -14.35
N PRO A 2 -4.92 -28.75 -13.34
CA PRO A 2 -5.06 -28.05 -12.07
C PRO A 2 -4.80 -26.54 -12.25
N LEU A 3 -5.34 -25.73 -11.35
CA LEU A 3 -5.10 -24.29 -11.34
C LEU A 3 -3.64 -23.97 -10.94
N LYS A 4 -3.04 -22.99 -11.62
CA LYS A 4 -1.69 -22.47 -11.30
C LYS A 4 -1.71 -21.32 -10.29
N ILE A 5 -2.88 -20.73 -10.06
CA ILE A 5 -3.13 -19.67 -9.08
C ILE A 5 -4.38 -20.07 -8.31
N LEU A 6 -4.28 -20.13 -6.99
CA LEU A 6 -5.40 -20.47 -6.12
C LEU A 6 -5.95 -19.20 -5.49
N ARG A 7 -7.28 -19.09 -5.44
CA ARG A 7 -7.92 -18.11 -4.54
C ARG A 7 -7.62 -18.54 -3.11
N ARG A 8 -7.06 -17.63 -2.33
CA ARG A 8 -6.73 -17.82 -0.92
C ARG A 8 -7.57 -16.87 -0.07
N SER A 9 -7.92 -17.30 1.14
CA SER A 9 -8.66 -16.48 2.10
C SER A 9 -7.93 -16.52 3.42
N LEU A 10 -7.67 -15.35 4.00
CA LEU A 10 -7.19 -15.22 5.37
C LEU A 10 -8.41 -14.83 6.21
N PRO A 11 -8.95 -15.74 7.04
CA PRO A 11 -10.20 -15.51 7.76
C PRO A 11 -10.16 -14.17 8.50
N ASN A 12 -11.23 -13.37 8.38
CA ASN A 12 -11.38 -12.01 8.94
C ASN A 12 -10.48 -10.91 8.35
N TRP A 13 -9.47 -11.26 7.55
CA TRP A 13 -8.47 -10.33 7.02
C TRP A 13 -8.53 -10.15 5.50
N GLY A 14 -9.48 -10.80 4.82
CA GLY A 14 -9.71 -10.64 3.40
C GLY A 14 -9.29 -11.86 2.58
N TRP A 15 -9.13 -11.64 1.28
CA TRP A 15 -8.83 -12.70 0.32
C TRP A 15 -7.89 -12.19 -0.77
N GLY A 16 -7.32 -13.13 -1.51
CA GLY A 16 -6.38 -12.82 -2.57
C GLY A 16 -6.00 -14.08 -3.34
N TYR A 17 -4.76 -14.12 -3.79
CA TYR A 17 -4.26 -15.20 -4.62
C TYR A 17 -2.92 -15.72 -4.11
N GLY A 18 -2.63 -16.98 -4.36
CA GLY A 18 -1.33 -17.56 -4.07
C GLY A 18 -1.02 -18.75 -4.97
N PRO A 19 0.25 -19.19 -5.02
CA PRO A 19 0.64 -20.39 -5.72
C PRO A 19 -0.05 -21.64 -5.12
N PRO A 20 -0.17 -22.74 -5.89
CA PRO A 20 -0.53 -24.04 -5.34
C PRO A 20 0.56 -24.55 -4.38
N GLY A 21 0.17 -25.42 -3.44
CA GLY A 21 1.05 -25.99 -2.42
C GLY A 21 0.83 -25.41 -1.02
N GLU A 22 1.58 -25.96 -0.06
CA GLU A 22 1.44 -25.68 1.38
C GLU A 22 2.54 -24.75 1.93
N GLY A 23 3.39 -24.19 1.06
CA GLY A 23 4.47 -23.28 1.46
C GLY A 23 5.69 -23.98 2.05
N PRO A 24 6.50 -23.28 2.87
CA PRO A 24 6.33 -21.88 3.26
C PRO A 24 6.59 -20.92 2.10
N PHE A 25 5.81 -19.84 2.01
CA PHE A 25 5.97 -18.79 1.01
C PHE A 25 6.27 -17.43 1.63
N PRO A 26 7.05 -16.55 0.97
CA PRO A 26 7.03 -15.12 1.29
C PRO A 26 5.66 -14.53 0.91
N ALA A 27 4.96 -13.93 1.87
CA ALA A 27 3.60 -13.44 1.66
C ALA A 27 3.52 -11.91 1.71
N ILE A 28 2.51 -11.33 1.07
CA ILE A 28 2.37 -9.88 0.92
C ILE A 28 0.95 -9.45 1.29
N VAL A 29 0.82 -8.42 2.12
CA VAL A 29 -0.44 -7.69 2.30
C VAL A 29 -0.53 -6.61 1.21
N LEU A 30 -1.64 -6.56 0.50
CA LEU A 30 -1.91 -5.56 -0.53
C LEU A 30 -2.95 -4.54 -0.04
N LEU A 31 -2.64 -3.25 -0.20
CA LEU A 31 -3.47 -2.12 0.16
C LEU A 31 -3.94 -1.41 -1.11
N HIS A 32 -5.25 -1.47 -1.37
CA HIS A 32 -5.89 -0.77 -2.48
C HIS A 32 -5.85 0.75 -2.28
N GLY A 33 -6.07 1.55 -3.32
CA GLY A 33 -6.25 3.00 -3.23
C GLY A 33 -7.70 3.39 -2.87
N SER A 34 -8.12 4.59 -3.26
CA SER A 34 -9.49 5.09 -3.02
C SER A 34 -10.56 4.34 -3.81
N GLU A 35 -10.19 3.54 -4.81
CA GLU A 35 -11.09 2.69 -5.58
C GLU A 35 -11.76 1.60 -4.74
N GLY A 36 -11.17 1.26 -3.58
CA GLY A 36 -11.76 0.34 -2.61
C GLY A 36 -11.50 -1.15 -2.87
N SER A 37 -11.82 -1.96 -1.86
CA SER A 37 -11.48 -3.38 -1.78
C SER A 37 -12.15 -4.31 -2.79
N ARG A 38 -13.12 -3.83 -3.57
CA ARG A 38 -13.77 -4.59 -4.65
C ARG A 38 -13.23 -4.24 -6.04
N SER A 39 -12.36 -3.23 -6.14
CA SER A 39 -11.70 -2.94 -7.40
C SER A 39 -10.85 -4.12 -7.85
N GLY A 40 -10.93 -4.46 -9.14
CA GLY A 40 -10.10 -5.49 -9.74
C GLY A 40 -8.61 -5.14 -9.78
N MET A 41 -8.23 -3.87 -9.56
CA MET A 41 -6.84 -3.41 -9.68
C MET A 41 -5.91 -4.10 -8.69
N ILE A 42 -6.29 -4.15 -7.40
CA ILE A 42 -5.45 -4.77 -6.38
C ILE A 42 -5.38 -6.30 -6.54
N TYR A 43 -6.47 -6.92 -7.02
CA TYR A 43 -6.52 -8.37 -7.28
C TYR A 43 -5.74 -8.78 -8.53
N ARG A 44 -5.61 -7.90 -9.53
CA ARG A 44 -4.69 -8.09 -10.67
C ARG A 44 -3.26 -8.19 -10.17
N THR A 45 -2.85 -7.26 -9.30
CA THR A 45 -1.52 -7.28 -8.65
C THR A 45 -1.33 -8.58 -7.84
N ALA A 46 -2.33 -8.99 -7.05
CA ALA A 46 -2.26 -10.25 -6.31
C ALA A 46 -2.12 -11.48 -7.20
N ALA A 47 -2.82 -11.53 -8.34
CA ALA A 47 -2.71 -12.64 -9.28
C ALA A 47 -1.32 -12.72 -9.92
N VAL A 48 -0.74 -11.56 -10.28
CA VAL A 48 0.63 -11.48 -10.81
C VAL A 48 1.63 -11.97 -9.75
N LEU A 49 1.60 -11.41 -8.53
CA LEU A 49 2.48 -11.85 -7.43
C LEU A 49 2.34 -13.35 -7.12
N ALA A 50 1.11 -13.87 -7.13
CA ALA A 50 0.84 -15.29 -6.93
C ALA A 50 1.45 -16.19 -8.02
N ALA A 51 1.45 -15.74 -9.27
CA ALA A 51 2.10 -16.44 -10.38
C ALA A 51 3.63 -16.53 -10.20
N HIS A 52 4.21 -15.65 -9.39
CA HIS A 52 5.64 -15.57 -9.08
C HIS A 52 5.98 -16.05 -7.67
N GLY A 53 5.08 -16.80 -7.01
CA GLY A 53 5.38 -17.52 -5.77
C GLY A 53 5.02 -16.80 -4.48
N PHE A 54 4.35 -15.65 -4.54
CA PHE A 54 3.96 -14.87 -3.37
C PHE A 54 2.45 -14.97 -3.11
N PRO A 55 1.97 -15.58 -2.00
CA PRO A 55 0.63 -15.36 -1.52
C PRO A 55 0.42 -13.87 -1.26
N ALA A 56 -0.50 -13.26 -1.99
CA ALA A 56 -0.77 -11.84 -1.94
C ALA A 56 -2.23 -11.61 -1.55
N MET A 57 -2.44 -11.01 -0.37
CA MET A 57 -3.74 -10.88 0.28
C MET A 57 -4.21 -9.42 0.23
N ALA A 58 -5.32 -9.15 -0.45
CA ALA A 58 -5.89 -7.80 -0.45
C ALA A 58 -6.62 -7.53 0.86
N PHE A 59 -6.13 -6.55 1.63
CA PHE A 59 -6.73 -6.16 2.90
C PHE A 59 -7.81 -5.08 2.68
N PRO A 60 -9.08 -5.34 3.01
CA PRO A 60 -10.18 -4.43 2.73
C PRO A 60 -10.34 -3.35 3.81
N TYR A 61 -9.37 -2.45 3.93
CA TYR A 61 -9.30 -1.51 5.06
C TYR A 61 -10.33 -0.36 5.02
N SER A 62 -10.82 0.00 3.83
CA SER A 62 -11.71 1.15 3.69
C SER A 62 -13.08 0.91 4.33
N ASN A 63 -13.69 1.99 4.80
CA ASN A 63 -15.09 1.97 5.20
C ASN A 63 -15.96 1.77 3.95
N GLY A 64 -17.03 0.97 4.08
CA GLY A 64 -17.97 0.72 2.99
C GLY A 64 -17.67 -0.51 2.13
N LYS A 65 -18.66 -0.93 1.33
CA LYS A 65 -18.66 -2.22 0.63
C LYS A 65 -18.16 -2.17 -0.81
N ASN A 66 -18.28 -1.04 -1.50
CA ASN A 66 -18.12 -0.97 -2.97
C ASN A 66 -17.15 0.11 -3.46
N SER A 67 -16.87 1.11 -2.63
CA SER A 67 -15.96 2.23 -2.89
C SER A 67 -15.16 2.49 -1.61
N GLY A 68 -13.90 2.91 -1.74
CA GLY A 68 -12.98 2.96 -0.62
C GLY A 68 -13.13 4.24 0.19
N ASP A 69 -14.14 4.36 1.06
CA ASP A 69 -14.20 5.50 1.99
C ASP A 69 -13.04 5.41 2.98
N ILE A 70 -12.32 6.50 3.17
CA ILE A 70 -11.16 6.60 4.06
C ILE A 70 -11.45 7.74 5.03
N ILE A 71 -12.15 7.41 6.11
CA ILE A 71 -12.60 8.34 7.15
C ILE A 71 -12.35 7.66 8.48
N GLU A 72 -11.45 8.19 9.31
CA GLU A 72 -11.11 7.59 10.60
C GLU A 72 -10.82 6.08 10.49
N VAL A 73 -10.09 5.63 9.47
CA VAL A 73 -9.76 4.22 9.28
C VAL A 73 -8.69 3.78 10.29
N PRO A 74 -8.92 2.69 11.06
CA PRO A 74 -7.96 2.22 12.06
C PRO A 74 -6.79 1.50 11.41
N LEU A 75 -5.60 2.09 11.49
CA LEU A 75 -4.35 1.50 11.01
C LEU A 75 -3.95 0.26 11.83
N ASP A 76 -4.39 0.16 13.10
CA ASP A 76 -4.20 -1.00 13.97
C ASP A 76 -4.68 -2.31 13.31
N SER A 77 -5.80 -2.28 12.58
CA SER A 77 -6.33 -3.47 11.90
C SER A 77 -5.37 -4.00 10.83
N THR A 78 -4.56 -3.15 10.18
CA THR A 78 -3.56 -3.61 9.22
C THR A 78 -2.34 -4.22 9.91
N ALA A 79 -1.96 -3.71 11.08
CA ALA A 79 -0.91 -4.33 11.90
C ALA A 79 -1.34 -5.74 12.34
N GLU A 80 -2.62 -5.91 12.72
CA GLU A 80 -3.20 -7.21 13.05
C GLU A 80 -3.30 -8.14 11.82
N ALA A 81 -3.59 -7.58 10.62
CA ALA A 81 -3.57 -8.33 9.37
C ALA A 81 -2.16 -8.84 9.03
N LEU A 82 -1.11 -8.03 9.22
CA LEU A 82 0.29 -8.44 9.05
C LEU A 82 0.65 -9.58 10.02
N SER A 83 0.29 -9.44 11.30
CA SER A 83 0.49 -10.49 12.31
C SER A 83 -0.22 -11.78 11.93
N SER A 84 -1.47 -11.67 11.48
CA SER A 84 -2.29 -12.83 11.09
C SER A 84 -1.80 -13.51 9.82
N LEU A 85 -1.29 -12.73 8.85
CA LEU A 85 -0.66 -13.27 7.65
C LEU A 85 0.60 -14.04 8.01
N ARG A 86 1.46 -13.47 8.88
CA ARG A 86 2.69 -14.11 9.33
C ARG A 86 2.44 -15.40 10.11
N ALA A 87 1.34 -15.47 10.86
CA ALA A 87 0.94 -16.67 11.60
C ALA A 87 0.26 -17.75 10.73
N TRP A 88 -0.02 -17.46 9.46
CA TRP A 88 -0.72 -18.39 8.59
C TRP A 88 0.21 -19.53 8.16
N SER A 89 -0.28 -20.78 8.23
CA SER A 89 0.54 -21.99 8.12
C SER A 89 1.33 -22.15 6.81
N ILE A 90 0.92 -21.47 5.74
CA ILE A 90 1.61 -21.52 4.44
C ILE A 90 2.66 -20.41 4.27
N VAL A 91 2.76 -19.49 5.23
CA VAL A 91 3.64 -18.32 5.16
C VAL A 91 4.92 -18.61 5.91
N GLY A 92 6.05 -18.21 5.32
CA GLY A 92 7.36 -18.28 5.94
C GLY A 92 7.53 -17.21 7.02
N THR A 93 8.79 -16.90 7.35
CA THR A 93 9.10 -15.94 8.42
C THR A 93 8.90 -14.50 8.01
N LYS A 94 8.95 -14.18 6.71
CA LYS A 94 8.93 -12.80 6.18
C LYS A 94 7.62 -12.45 5.48
N VAL A 95 7.16 -11.22 5.67
CA VAL A 95 5.99 -10.66 4.99
C VAL A 95 6.27 -9.26 4.42
N GLY A 96 5.77 -8.99 3.23
CA GLY A 96 5.84 -7.69 2.58
C GLY A 96 4.54 -6.90 2.73
N LEU A 97 4.65 -5.59 2.49
CA LEU A 97 3.51 -4.69 2.36
C LEU A 97 3.60 -3.96 1.02
N TYR A 98 2.52 -4.01 0.24
CA TYR A 98 2.40 -3.24 -1.00
C TYR A 98 1.17 -2.36 -0.97
N GLY A 99 1.30 -1.13 -1.48
CA GLY A 99 0.17 -0.23 -1.64
C GLY A 99 0.29 0.68 -2.86
N SER A 100 -0.84 1.08 -3.41
CA SER A 100 -0.91 2.08 -4.49
C SER A 100 -1.81 3.25 -4.07
N SER A 101 -1.46 4.48 -4.44
CA SER A 101 -2.25 5.68 -4.14
C SER A 101 -2.56 5.80 -2.64
N ARG A 102 -3.83 5.87 -2.22
CA ARG A 102 -4.21 5.87 -0.79
C ARG A 102 -3.72 4.63 -0.02
N GLY A 103 -3.53 3.50 -0.69
CA GLY A 103 -2.90 2.31 -0.11
C GLY A 103 -1.40 2.49 0.08
N ALA A 104 -0.74 3.27 -0.76
CA ALA A 104 0.66 3.64 -0.59
C ALA A 104 0.84 4.59 0.60
N GLU A 105 -0.03 5.59 0.73
CA GLU A 105 -0.11 6.44 1.94
C GLU A 105 -0.22 5.59 3.21
N HIS A 106 -1.20 4.67 3.22
CA HIS A 106 -1.42 3.74 4.32
C HIS A 106 -0.16 2.94 4.64
N ALA A 107 0.47 2.32 3.63
CA ALA A 107 1.66 1.48 3.82
C ALA A 107 2.81 2.24 4.50
N LEU A 108 3.10 3.45 4.02
CA LEU A 108 4.17 4.29 4.58
C LEU A 108 3.82 4.78 5.99
N LEU A 109 2.59 5.25 6.19
CA LEU A 109 2.13 5.77 7.47
C LEU A 109 2.10 4.70 8.55
N LEU A 110 1.57 3.51 8.25
CA LEU A 110 1.54 2.37 9.16
C LEU A 110 2.95 2.00 9.62
N ALA A 111 3.89 1.83 8.70
CA ALA A 111 5.26 1.45 9.05
C ALA A 111 5.99 2.53 9.85
N SER A 112 5.76 3.80 9.53
CA SER A 112 6.26 4.93 10.31
C SER A 112 5.75 4.89 11.76
N LEU A 113 4.44 4.71 11.96
CA LEU A 113 3.81 4.68 13.28
C LEU A 113 4.19 3.44 14.09
N MET A 114 4.20 2.25 13.45
CA MET A 114 4.68 1.03 14.08
C MET A 114 6.14 1.16 14.53
N SER A 115 7.00 1.79 13.72
CA SER A 115 8.40 2.02 14.08
C SER A 115 8.56 3.07 15.18
N ARG A 116 7.73 4.12 15.17
CA ARG A 116 7.69 5.16 16.21
C ARG A 116 7.33 4.59 17.58
N ASP A 117 6.33 3.71 17.60
CA ASP A 117 5.72 3.19 18.82
C ASP A 117 6.23 1.78 19.20
N ASP A 118 7.33 1.33 18.60
CA ASP A 118 7.99 0.04 18.85
C ASP A 118 7.03 -1.17 18.77
N VAL A 119 6.14 -1.15 17.76
CA VAL A 119 5.17 -2.23 17.54
C VAL A 119 5.86 -3.41 16.86
N ALA A 120 5.79 -4.58 17.49
CA ALA A 120 6.29 -5.82 16.92
C ALA A 120 5.56 -6.19 15.61
N GLY A 121 6.23 -6.98 14.77
CA GLY A 121 5.61 -7.52 13.54
C GLY A 121 5.58 -6.54 12.36
N LEU A 122 6.45 -5.53 12.33
CA LEU A 122 6.73 -4.69 11.16
C LEU A 122 6.85 -5.53 9.87
N PRO A 123 6.43 -5.00 8.70
CA PRO A 123 6.70 -5.66 7.43
C PRO A 123 8.21 -5.76 7.20
N ASP A 124 8.66 -6.84 6.57
CA ASP A 124 10.07 -7.07 6.27
C ASP A 124 10.54 -6.24 5.06
N ALA A 125 9.62 -5.84 4.19
CA ALA A 125 9.86 -4.93 3.06
C ALA A 125 8.57 -4.18 2.68
N ILE A 126 8.72 -2.94 2.21
CA ILE A 126 7.60 -2.09 1.77
C ILE A 126 7.81 -1.67 0.32
N ALA A 127 6.80 -1.85 -0.51
CA ALA A 127 6.77 -1.32 -1.86
C ALA A 127 5.53 -0.44 -2.07
N VAL A 128 5.71 0.73 -2.69
CA VAL A 128 4.61 1.64 -2.96
C VAL A 128 4.62 2.18 -4.38
N HIS A 129 3.44 2.33 -4.95
CA HIS A 129 3.21 3.01 -6.22
C HIS A 129 2.42 4.30 -6.00
N THR A 130 2.87 5.37 -6.67
CA THR A 130 2.32 6.72 -6.57
C THR A 130 1.99 7.11 -5.13
N PRO A 131 2.97 7.13 -4.18
CA PRO A 131 2.72 7.52 -2.79
C PRO A 131 2.59 9.05 -2.64
N PRO A 132 1.84 9.54 -1.65
CA PRO A 132 1.99 10.90 -1.16
C PRO A 132 3.12 10.96 -0.11
N ASP A 133 3.71 12.14 0.09
CA ASP A 133 4.74 12.35 1.12
C ASP A 133 4.19 12.85 2.46
N VAL A 134 2.89 13.15 2.50
CA VAL A 134 2.15 13.66 3.64
C VAL A 134 0.88 12.87 3.86
N ILE A 135 0.33 12.96 5.06
CA ILE A 135 -1.00 12.45 5.38
C ILE A 135 -2.03 13.23 4.53
N CYS A 136 -2.84 12.50 3.78
CA CYS A 136 -3.95 13.04 3.02
C CYS A 136 -5.19 13.16 3.88
N GLY A 137 -6.07 14.03 3.41
CA GLY A 137 -7.41 14.19 3.93
C GLY A 137 -8.31 12.97 3.88
N ALA A 138 -9.36 12.97 4.69
CA ALA A 138 -10.44 12.00 4.55
C ALA A 138 -10.99 11.96 3.11
N PHE A 139 -11.39 10.78 2.66
CA PHE A 139 -12.00 10.59 1.35
C PHE A 139 -13.36 9.92 1.50
N ASN A 140 -14.39 10.58 0.97
CA ASN A 140 -15.74 10.05 0.92
C ASN A 140 -16.13 9.89 -0.55
N SER A 141 -16.17 8.64 -1.02
CA SER A 141 -16.43 8.29 -2.41
C SER A 141 -17.79 8.77 -2.92
N ARG A 142 -18.79 8.89 -2.04
CA ARG A 142 -20.15 9.35 -2.42
C ARG A 142 -20.18 10.85 -2.69
N MET A 143 -19.33 11.60 -1.98
CA MET A 143 -19.25 13.05 -2.03
C MET A 143 -18.15 13.55 -2.97
N TRP A 144 -17.21 12.69 -3.35
CA TRP A 144 -16.12 13.05 -4.25
C TRP A 144 -16.61 13.55 -5.60
N ARG A 145 -16.04 14.65 -6.05
CA ARG A 145 -16.24 15.25 -7.37
C ARG A 145 -14.88 15.74 -7.87
N ASP A 146 -14.71 15.87 -9.18
CA ASP A 146 -13.47 16.42 -9.73
C ASP A 146 -13.44 17.94 -9.59
N ALA A 147 -12.24 18.51 -9.55
CA ALA A 147 -12.07 19.96 -9.42
C ALA A 147 -12.72 20.66 -10.64
N GLY A 148 -13.70 21.52 -10.37
CA GLY A 148 -14.47 22.22 -11.40
C GLY A 148 -15.88 21.66 -11.63
N ASP A 149 -16.19 20.46 -11.12
CA ASP A 149 -17.54 19.90 -11.22
C ASP A 149 -18.53 20.60 -10.26
N PRO A 150 -19.83 20.69 -10.63
CA PRO A 150 -20.86 21.16 -9.73
C PRO A 150 -20.91 20.35 -8.42
N GLY A 151 -20.81 21.06 -7.29
CA GLY A 151 -20.78 20.44 -5.96
C GLY A 151 -19.40 19.95 -5.52
N TRP A 152 -18.34 20.19 -6.30
CA TRP A 152 -16.97 20.05 -5.82
C TRP A 152 -16.76 20.89 -4.57
N ARG A 153 -16.06 20.29 -3.60
CA ARG A 153 -15.64 20.96 -2.38
C ARG A 153 -14.15 20.69 -2.19
N PRO A 154 -13.38 21.68 -1.74
CA PRO A 154 -12.05 21.39 -1.24
C PRO A 154 -12.19 20.39 -0.09
N TRP A 155 -11.19 19.52 0.05
CA TRP A 155 -11.13 18.63 1.18
C TRP A 155 -10.98 19.45 2.49
N ASP A 156 -11.66 19.03 3.58
CA ASP A 156 -11.70 19.73 4.86
C ASP A 156 -10.61 19.22 5.83
N PRO A 157 -9.66 20.07 6.25
CA PRO A 157 -8.68 19.77 7.29
C PRO A 157 -9.17 19.38 8.66
N ALA A 158 -10.47 19.46 8.94
CA ALA A 158 -11.07 18.83 10.11
C ALA A 158 -11.31 17.32 9.93
N ASP A 159 -11.52 16.86 8.70
CA ASP A 159 -11.84 15.45 8.44
C ASP A 159 -10.57 14.58 8.36
N ARG A 160 -10.53 13.54 9.19
CA ARG A 160 -9.38 12.65 9.34
C ARG A 160 -9.54 11.40 8.48
N ALA A 161 -8.48 11.03 7.77
CA ALA A 161 -8.44 9.80 7.00
C ALA A 161 -8.19 8.57 7.88
N TRP A 162 -7.28 8.71 8.84
CA TRP A 162 -6.70 7.59 9.59
C TRP A 162 -6.82 7.84 11.09
N ASN A 163 -6.94 6.76 11.84
CA ASN A 163 -6.70 6.74 13.28
C ASN A 163 -5.64 5.69 13.62
N TRP A 164 -4.94 5.92 14.71
CA TRP A 164 -3.94 5.03 15.27
C TRP A 164 -4.08 5.02 16.79
N ARG A 165 -4.12 3.83 17.40
CA ARG A 165 -4.37 3.68 18.84
C ARG A 165 -5.66 4.37 19.31
N GLY A 166 -6.69 4.34 18.45
CA GLY A 166 -7.98 4.96 18.73
C GLY A 166 -7.99 6.49 18.69
N SER A 167 -6.95 7.13 18.15
CA SER A 167 -6.89 8.59 18.00
C SER A 167 -6.41 9.02 16.62
N SER A 168 -6.98 10.11 16.12
CA SER A 168 -6.58 10.79 14.88
C SER A 168 -5.97 12.18 15.15
N ASN A 169 -5.78 12.55 16.42
CA ASN A 169 -5.32 13.88 16.83
C ASN A 169 -3.93 14.25 16.27
N GLU A 170 -3.04 13.25 16.17
CA GLU A 170 -1.69 13.42 15.62
C GLU A 170 -1.62 13.14 14.11
N LEU A 171 -2.69 12.59 13.53
CA LEU A 171 -2.75 12.21 12.12
C LEU A 171 -3.40 13.33 11.30
N LEU A 172 -2.85 14.53 11.48
CA LEU A 172 -3.33 15.71 10.79
C LEU A 172 -2.92 15.63 9.32
N PRO A 173 -3.85 15.91 8.40
CA PRO A 173 -3.52 16.06 7.00
C PRO A 173 -2.42 17.11 6.77
N THR A 174 -1.65 16.93 5.70
CA THR A 174 -0.42 17.68 5.37
C THR A 174 0.77 17.42 6.29
N THR A 175 0.59 16.65 7.37
CA THR A 175 1.72 16.19 8.21
C THR A 175 2.62 15.27 7.39
N PRO A 176 3.94 15.52 7.33
CA PRO A 176 4.87 14.64 6.64
C PRO A 176 4.85 13.22 7.20
N ILE A 177 4.89 12.22 6.31
CA ILE A 177 5.04 10.82 6.71
C ILE A 177 6.52 10.57 7.01
N GLU A 178 6.84 10.25 8.26
CA GLU A 178 8.21 10.06 8.77
C GLU A 178 8.76 8.66 8.46
N ILE A 179 8.69 8.26 7.19
CA ILE A 179 9.03 6.90 6.74
C ILE A 179 10.48 6.50 7.03
N GLU A 180 11.40 7.44 7.24
CA GLU A 180 12.78 7.18 7.67
C GLU A 180 12.89 6.43 9.01
N ARG A 181 11.82 6.40 9.81
CA ARG A 181 11.74 5.58 11.02
C ARG A 181 11.75 4.08 10.70
N PHE A 182 11.26 3.69 9.52
CA PHE A 182 11.25 2.31 9.09
C PHE A 182 12.63 1.87 8.58
N ASN A 183 13.19 0.87 9.25
CA ASN A 183 14.55 0.36 8.96
C ASN A 183 14.61 -0.73 7.89
N GLY A 184 13.47 -1.16 7.34
CA GLY A 184 13.45 -2.16 6.26
C GLY A 184 13.74 -1.57 4.87
N PRO A 185 13.82 -2.43 3.84
CA PRO A 185 13.90 -2.04 2.44
C PRO A 185 12.62 -1.33 1.98
N ILE A 186 12.79 -0.29 1.16
CA ILE A 186 11.69 0.51 0.62
C ILE A 186 11.84 0.62 -0.89
N PHE A 187 10.77 0.29 -1.61
CA PHE A 187 10.59 0.51 -3.03
C PHE A 187 9.58 1.64 -3.25
N LEU A 188 9.95 2.65 -4.03
CA LEU A 188 9.10 3.77 -4.43
C LEU A 188 8.96 3.77 -5.95
N SER A 189 7.74 3.85 -6.46
CA SER A 189 7.50 4.05 -7.89
C SER A 189 6.47 5.15 -8.16
N HIS A 190 6.60 5.86 -9.29
CA HIS A 190 5.73 6.99 -9.64
C HIS A 190 5.82 7.35 -11.13
N GLY A 191 4.71 7.73 -11.78
CA GLY A 191 4.73 8.34 -13.12
C GLY A 191 5.10 9.83 -13.09
N THR A 192 5.93 10.31 -14.02
CA THR A 192 6.43 11.71 -13.96
C THR A 192 5.40 12.76 -14.38
N LYS A 193 4.28 12.35 -14.98
CA LYS A 193 3.13 13.20 -15.36
C LYS A 193 1.86 12.87 -14.58
N ASP A 194 2.00 12.28 -13.39
CA ASP A 194 0.87 12.06 -12.50
C ASP A 194 0.17 13.39 -12.16
N ALA A 195 -1.07 13.52 -12.62
CA ALA A 195 -1.92 14.69 -12.42
C ALA A 195 -2.77 14.60 -11.14
N THR A 196 -2.82 13.43 -10.51
CA THR A 196 -3.48 13.23 -9.20
C THR A 196 -2.51 13.67 -8.12
N TRP A 197 -1.34 13.04 -8.06
CA TRP A 197 -0.30 13.31 -7.09
C TRP A 197 1.00 13.62 -7.80
N SER A 198 1.57 14.79 -7.54
CA SER A 198 2.80 15.17 -8.23
C SER A 198 3.95 14.22 -7.85
N VAL A 199 4.74 13.82 -8.84
CA VAL A 199 5.99 13.05 -8.66
C VAL A 199 6.96 13.68 -7.66
N GLU A 200 6.85 15.00 -7.45
CA GLU A 200 7.58 15.74 -6.41
C GLU A 200 7.38 15.15 -5.00
N MET A 201 6.22 14.53 -4.73
CA MET A 201 5.97 13.79 -3.48
C MET A 201 6.98 12.63 -3.32
N THR A 202 7.18 11.82 -4.37
CA THR A 202 8.19 10.74 -4.35
C THR A 202 9.61 11.28 -4.26
N TYR A 203 9.93 12.40 -4.90
CA TYR A 203 11.24 13.04 -4.72
C TYR A 203 11.49 13.45 -3.27
N ARG A 204 10.51 14.05 -2.59
CA ARG A 204 10.63 14.41 -1.17
C ARG A 204 10.78 13.20 -0.26
N LEU A 205 10.06 12.10 -0.52
CA LEU A 205 10.24 10.83 0.20
C LEU A 205 11.65 10.27 0.01
N ARG A 206 12.14 10.19 -1.24
CA ARG A 206 13.50 9.75 -1.57
C ARG A 206 14.55 10.60 -0.85
N ASP A 207 14.41 11.92 -0.92
CA ASP A 207 15.40 12.85 -0.38
C ASP A 207 15.38 12.87 1.15
N ARG A 208 14.21 12.67 1.77
CA ARG A 208 14.09 12.43 3.22
C ARG A 208 14.84 11.17 3.62
N LEU A 209 14.56 10.04 2.97
CA LEU A 209 15.24 8.77 3.24
C LEU A 209 16.77 8.88 3.08
N LYS A 210 17.25 9.48 1.99
CA LYS A 210 18.68 9.70 1.75
C LYS A 210 19.35 10.57 2.82
N ARG A 211 18.71 11.67 3.25
CA ARG A 211 19.24 12.52 4.33
C ARG A 211 19.37 11.80 5.67
N HIS A 212 18.58 10.75 5.88
CA HIS A 212 18.65 9.88 7.06
C HIS A 212 19.51 8.62 6.82
N GLY A 213 20.38 8.63 5.81
CA GLY A 213 21.32 7.53 5.55
C GLY A 213 20.65 6.25 5.00
N ARG A 214 19.41 6.35 4.52
CA ARG A 214 18.68 5.23 3.91
C ARG A 214 18.87 5.23 2.39
N ALA A 215 18.71 4.07 1.76
CA ALA A 215 18.85 3.89 0.32
C ALA A 215 17.60 3.23 -0.29
N PRO A 216 16.51 3.99 -0.54
CA PRO A 216 15.34 3.43 -1.19
C PRO A 216 15.62 3.08 -2.65
N GLU A 217 14.97 2.03 -3.13
CA GLU A 217 14.87 1.73 -4.55
C GLU A 217 13.79 2.61 -5.17
N VAL A 218 14.12 3.37 -6.21
CA VAL A 218 13.21 4.37 -6.80
C VAL A 218 13.09 4.19 -8.29
N HIS A 219 11.87 3.98 -8.77
CA HIS A 219 11.53 3.81 -10.19
C HIS A 219 10.57 4.90 -10.65
N LEU A 220 11.05 5.77 -11.53
CA LEU A 220 10.23 6.84 -12.09
C LEU A 220 9.92 6.54 -13.55
N TYR A 221 8.64 6.50 -13.88
CA TYR A 221 8.18 6.15 -15.20
C TYR A 221 7.90 7.41 -16.02
N GLU A 222 8.80 7.69 -16.97
CA GLU A 222 8.79 8.94 -17.72
C GLU A 222 7.55 9.05 -18.60
N GLY A 223 6.82 10.16 -18.48
CA GLY A 223 5.62 10.44 -19.26
C GLY A 223 4.33 9.80 -18.73
N GLU A 224 4.41 8.94 -17.73
CA GLU A 224 3.27 8.21 -17.18
C GLU A 224 2.49 9.00 -16.14
N GLY A 225 1.20 8.68 -16.00
CA GLY A 225 0.28 9.30 -15.04
C GLY A 225 0.16 8.53 -13.71
N HIS A 226 -0.96 8.75 -13.01
CA HIS A 226 -1.31 8.02 -11.78
C HIS A 226 -1.52 6.52 -12.02
N SER A 227 -2.11 6.21 -13.18
CA SER A 227 -2.13 4.89 -13.78
C SER A 227 -1.11 4.88 -14.92
N VAL A 228 -0.40 3.77 -15.05
CA VAL A 228 0.59 3.57 -16.11
C VAL A 228 0.01 2.77 -17.27
N ASN A 229 0.61 2.89 -18.44
CA ASN A 229 0.28 2.07 -19.61
C ASN A 229 0.71 0.60 -19.42
N SER A 230 0.30 -0.29 -20.32
CA SER A 230 0.55 -1.73 -20.19
C SER A 230 2.03 -2.13 -20.16
N ASP A 231 2.88 -1.48 -20.96
CA ASP A 231 4.31 -1.81 -21.02
C ASP A 231 5.01 -1.42 -19.73
N ILE A 232 4.66 -0.24 -19.19
CA ILE A 232 5.16 0.22 -17.91
C ILE A 232 4.57 -0.59 -16.76
N GLU A 233 3.32 -1.03 -16.84
CA GLU A 233 2.74 -1.92 -15.83
C GLU A 233 3.49 -3.26 -15.79
N ASN A 234 3.89 -3.82 -16.92
CA ASN A 234 4.72 -5.02 -16.97
C ASN A 234 6.09 -4.77 -16.34
N GLN A 235 6.77 -3.67 -16.72
CA GLN A 235 8.04 -3.28 -16.13
C GLN A 235 7.93 -3.09 -14.60
N HIS A 236 6.87 -2.41 -14.14
CA HIS A 236 6.60 -2.21 -12.72
C HIS A 236 6.45 -3.54 -11.98
N ASN A 237 5.68 -4.47 -12.54
CA ASN A 237 5.49 -5.79 -11.95
C ASN A 237 6.81 -6.58 -11.87
N GLU A 238 7.64 -6.57 -12.91
CA GLU A 238 8.96 -7.21 -12.90
C GLU A 238 9.85 -6.65 -11.77
N GLN A 239 9.91 -5.32 -11.65
CA GLN A 239 10.67 -4.64 -10.61
C GLN A 239 10.12 -4.94 -9.21
N LEU A 240 8.80 -4.97 -9.05
CA LEU A 240 8.12 -5.30 -7.79
C LEU A 240 8.40 -6.75 -7.35
N ILE A 241 8.33 -7.69 -8.29
CA ILE A 241 8.63 -9.11 -8.07
C ILE A 241 10.10 -9.29 -7.68
N ASP A 242 11.03 -8.65 -8.38
CA ASP A 242 12.46 -8.69 -8.06
C ASP A 242 12.73 -8.11 -6.65
N PHE A 243 12.14 -6.97 -6.32
CA PHE A 243 12.26 -6.35 -5.01
C PHE A 243 11.81 -7.28 -3.89
N PHE A 244 10.58 -7.81 -3.97
CA PHE A 244 10.10 -8.76 -2.96
C PHE A 244 10.87 -10.07 -2.96
N GLY A 245 11.33 -10.53 -4.13
CA GLY A 245 12.21 -11.70 -4.26
C GLY A 245 13.49 -11.52 -3.47
N ARG A 246 14.17 -10.38 -3.59
CA ARG A 246 15.42 -10.10 -2.86
C ARG A 246 15.25 -9.92 -1.36
N HIS A 247 14.10 -9.41 -0.92
CA HIS A 247 13.93 -8.98 0.47
C HIS A 247 13.09 -9.95 1.34
N LEU A 248 12.22 -10.75 0.73
CA LEU A 248 11.37 -11.71 1.44
C LEU A 248 11.82 -13.17 1.32
N SER A 249 12.79 -13.48 0.45
CA SER A 249 13.41 -14.81 0.40
C SER A 249 14.37 -15.07 1.57
#